data_AF-A0A2Y9EJN1-F1
#
_entry.id   AF-A0A2Y9EJN1-F1
#
_cell.length_a   1.000
_cell.length_b   1.000
_cell.length_c   1.000
_cell.angle_alpha   90.00
_cell.angle_beta   90.00
_cell.angle_gamma   90.00
#
_symmetry.space_group_name_H-M   'P 1'
#
loop_
_entity.id
_entity.type
_entity.pdbx_description
1 polymer ?
#
loop_
_entity_poly.entity_id
_entity_poly.type
_entity_poly.pdbx_seq_one_letter_code
_entity_poly.pdbx_strand_id
1 'polypeptide(L)'
;MEPVASNIQVLLQAAEFLDRREREAEHGYASLCPHRGPGPVHRRRKRSPQAPGALDSGRSVHNELEKRRRAQLKRCLEQLKQQMPLGADCARYTTLSLLRRARMHIQKLEEQEQRARRLKEKLRSKQQSLRQQLEQLRGLAGAGERERLRADSLDSSGLSSERSDSDQEELEVDVESLVFGGEAELLRGFSAGQEHSYSHSGSTWL
;
A
#
# COMPACT_ATOMS: atom_id res chain seq x y z
N MET A 1 -35.66 -61.66 -59.88
CA MET A 1 -36.03 -60.27 -60.21
C MET A 1 -36.31 -59.59 -58.89
N GLU A 2 -35.31 -58.89 -58.33
CA GLU A 2 -35.43 -58.16 -57.06
C GLU A 2 -36.50 -57.05 -57.21
N PRO A 3 -37.46 -56.92 -56.29
CA PRO A 3 -38.41 -55.81 -56.35
C PRO A 3 -37.64 -54.52 -56.04
N VAL A 4 -37.60 -53.60 -57.01
CA VAL A 4 -37.05 -52.26 -56.82
C VAL A 4 -37.84 -51.60 -55.69
N ALA A 5 -37.20 -51.41 -54.54
CA ALA A 5 -37.83 -50.80 -53.37
C ALA A 5 -38.37 -49.42 -53.76
N SER A 6 -39.68 -49.22 -53.58
CA SER A 6 -40.31 -47.93 -53.86
C SER A 6 -39.63 -46.82 -53.04
N ASN A 7 -39.49 -45.62 -53.59
CA ASN A 7 -38.80 -44.49 -52.93
C ASN A 7 -39.24 -44.26 -51.45
N ILE A 8 -40.51 -44.53 -51.14
CA ILE A 8 -41.06 -44.45 -49.78
C ILE A 8 -40.43 -45.50 -48.85
N GLN A 9 -40.18 -46.73 -49.31
CA GLN A 9 -39.54 -47.78 -48.51
C GLN A 9 -38.09 -47.43 -48.20
N VAL A 10 -37.37 -46.83 -49.16
CA VAL A 10 -35.99 -46.35 -48.95
C VAL A 10 -35.96 -45.24 -47.90
N LEU A 11 -36.91 -44.30 -47.98
CA LEU A 11 -37.04 -43.22 -46.99
C LEU A 11 -37.41 -43.74 -45.59
N LEU A 12 -38.30 -44.72 -45.50
CA LEU A 12 -38.65 -45.36 -44.23
C LEU A 12 -37.47 -46.13 -43.63
N GLN A 13 -36.71 -46.85 -44.45
CA GLN A 13 -35.51 -47.54 -44.02
C GLN A 13 -34.41 -46.57 -43.57
N ALA A 14 -34.25 -45.45 -44.27
CA ALA A 14 -33.34 -44.38 -43.88
C ALA A 14 -33.77 -43.69 -42.59
N ALA A 15 -35.08 -43.47 -42.40
CA ALA A 15 -35.65 -42.92 -41.17
C ALA A 15 -35.38 -43.85 -39.99
N GLU A 16 -35.66 -45.16 -40.11
CA GLU A 16 -35.33 -46.16 -39.09
C GLU A 16 -33.83 -46.20 -38.76
N PHE A 17 -32.97 -46.02 -39.77
CA PHE A 17 -31.52 -45.98 -39.56
C PHE A 17 -31.06 -44.75 -38.77
N LEU A 18 -31.62 -43.56 -39.06
CA LEU A 18 -31.36 -42.34 -38.28
C LEU A 18 -31.89 -42.48 -36.85
N ASP A 19 -33.08 -43.04 -36.69
CA ASP A 19 -33.72 -43.32 -35.40
C ASP A 19 -32.90 -44.29 -34.53
N ARG A 20 -32.21 -45.27 -35.15
CA ARG A 20 -31.26 -46.16 -34.44
C ARG A 20 -29.97 -45.44 -34.09
N ARG A 21 -29.40 -44.70 -35.04
CA ARG A 21 -28.19 -43.88 -34.84
C ARG A 21 -28.34 -42.84 -33.74
N GLU A 22 -29.49 -42.17 -33.67
CA GLU A 22 -29.76 -41.14 -32.67
C GLU A 22 -29.90 -41.74 -31.27
N ARG A 23 -30.58 -42.89 -31.14
CA ARG A 23 -30.66 -43.65 -29.87
C ARG A 23 -29.30 -44.18 -29.42
N GLU A 24 -28.45 -44.63 -30.34
CA GLU A 24 -27.10 -45.11 -30.03
C GLU A 24 -26.14 -43.98 -29.66
N ALA A 25 -26.27 -42.80 -30.30
CA ALA A 25 -25.46 -41.62 -30.00
C ALA A 25 -25.76 -41.04 -28.60
N GLU A 26 -26.97 -41.22 -28.09
CA GLU A 26 -27.35 -40.81 -26.72
C GLU A 26 -27.07 -41.87 -25.64
N HIS A 27 -26.77 -43.11 -26.03
CA HIS A 27 -26.72 -44.26 -25.11
C HIS A 27 -25.40 -45.07 -25.15
N GLY A 28 -24.27 -44.38 -25.28
CA GLY A 28 -22.94 -44.99 -25.26
C GLY A 28 -22.44 -45.54 -23.90
N TYR A 29 -23.16 -45.37 -22.77
CA TYR A 29 -22.63 -45.77 -21.45
C TYR A 29 -23.65 -46.28 -20.41
N ALA A 30 -24.85 -46.71 -20.80
CA ALA A 30 -25.84 -47.18 -19.81
C ALA A 30 -26.67 -48.37 -20.31
N SER A 31 -26.04 -49.54 -20.45
CA SER A 31 -26.75 -50.82 -20.41
C SER A 31 -26.55 -51.43 -19.03
N LEU A 32 -27.46 -51.17 -18.08
CA LEU A 32 -27.75 -52.07 -16.96
C LEU A 32 -29.18 -51.83 -16.42
N CYS A 33 -29.96 -52.90 -16.51
CA CYS A 33 -31.07 -53.31 -15.64
C CYS A 33 -32.48 -52.69 -15.85
N PRO A 34 -33.50 -53.53 -16.12
CA PRO A 34 -34.90 -53.17 -15.96
C PRO A 34 -35.30 -53.40 -14.50
N HIS A 35 -35.71 -52.38 -13.74
CA HIS A 35 -36.52 -52.59 -12.54
C HIS A 35 -37.48 -51.43 -12.29
N ARG A 36 -38.74 -51.82 -12.09
CA ARG A 36 -39.96 -51.03 -11.88
C ARG A 36 -39.95 -50.43 -10.47
N GLY A 37 -40.37 -49.17 -10.32
CA GLY A 37 -40.71 -48.58 -9.03
C GLY A 37 -41.45 -47.24 -9.19
N PRO A 38 -42.63 -47.02 -8.57
CA PRO A 38 -43.36 -45.77 -8.66
C PRO A 38 -42.94 -44.83 -7.51
N GLY A 39 -42.43 -43.64 -7.84
CA GLY A 39 -42.04 -42.61 -6.87
C GLY A 39 -42.25 -41.19 -7.42
N PRO A 40 -42.57 -40.21 -6.54
CA PRO A 40 -43.43 -39.08 -6.87
C PRO A 40 -42.76 -37.99 -7.72
N VAL A 41 -43.57 -37.44 -8.63
CA VAL A 41 -43.23 -36.41 -9.61
C VAL A 41 -42.89 -35.09 -8.91
N HIS A 42 -41.60 -34.80 -8.73
CA HIS A 42 -41.16 -33.42 -8.58
C HIS A 42 -41.42 -32.68 -9.89
N ARG A 43 -42.50 -31.88 -9.93
CA ARG A 43 -42.79 -30.92 -10.99
C ARG A 43 -41.62 -29.94 -11.12
N ARG A 44 -40.62 -30.28 -11.94
CA ARG A 44 -39.73 -29.28 -12.55
C ARG A 44 -40.62 -28.34 -13.35
N ARG A 45 -40.77 -27.10 -12.88
CA ARG A 45 -41.33 -26.00 -13.66
C ARG A 45 -40.66 -26.01 -15.03
N LYS A 46 -41.41 -26.33 -16.08
CA LYS A 46 -40.99 -26.17 -17.46
C LYS A 46 -40.70 -24.68 -17.65
N ARG A 47 -39.44 -24.26 -17.58
CA ARG A 47 -39.01 -23.01 -18.22
C ARG A 47 -39.19 -23.24 -19.71
N SER A 48 -39.95 -22.37 -20.35
CA SER A 48 -40.04 -22.30 -21.80
C SER A 48 -38.63 -22.26 -22.40
N PRO A 49 -38.39 -22.88 -23.57
CA PRO A 49 -37.13 -22.71 -24.28
C PRO A 49 -37.05 -21.25 -24.72
N GLN A 50 -36.42 -20.39 -23.92
CA GLN A 50 -36.04 -19.07 -24.39
C GLN A 50 -34.91 -19.23 -25.38
N ALA A 51 -35.02 -18.53 -26.50
CA ALA A 51 -34.07 -18.56 -27.60
C ALA A 51 -32.61 -18.45 -27.11
N PRO A 52 -31.69 -19.26 -27.65
CA PRO A 52 -30.33 -19.41 -27.13
C PRO A 52 -29.48 -18.12 -27.17
N GLY A 53 -29.93 -17.03 -27.81
CA GLY A 53 -29.18 -15.77 -27.93
C GLY A 53 -29.49 -14.70 -26.87
N ALA A 54 -30.58 -14.78 -26.12
CA ALA A 54 -30.99 -13.69 -25.22
C ALA A 54 -30.27 -13.72 -23.85
N LEU A 55 -29.84 -14.91 -23.39
CA LEU A 55 -29.15 -15.09 -22.11
C LEU A 55 -27.68 -14.64 -22.15
N ASP A 56 -27.05 -14.67 -23.32
CA ASP A 56 -25.64 -14.30 -23.50
C ASP A 56 -25.43 -12.79 -23.56
N SER A 57 -26.41 -12.04 -24.07
CA SER A 57 -26.33 -10.57 -24.13
C SER A 57 -26.18 -9.94 -22.74
N GLY A 58 -27.05 -10.31 -21.79
CA GLY A 58 -26.98 -9.81 -20.41
C GLY A 58 -25.73 -10.28 -19.64
N ARG A 59 -25.25 -11.51 -19.90
CA ARG A 59 -24.00 -12.02 -19.34
C ARG A 59 -22.78 -11.27 -19.89
N SER A 60 -22.77 -10.94 -21.17
CA SER A 60 -21.65 -10.21 -21.79
C SER A 60 -21.54 -8.77 -21.26
N VAL A 61 -22.68 -8.06 -21.13
CA VAL A 61 -22.72 -6.71 -20.55
C VAL A 61 -22.23 -6.71 -19.10
N HIS A 62 -22.66 -7.71 -18.31
CA HIS A 62 -22.17 -7.87 -16.93
C HIS A 62 -20.66 -8.10 -16.87
N ASN A 63 -20.12 -8.98 -17.72
CA ASN A 63 -18.68 -9.25 -17.80
C ASN A 63 -17.88 -7.99 -18.21
N GLU A 64 -18.40 -7.21 -19.14
CA GLU A 64 -17.77 -5.97 -19.57
C GLU A 64 -17.75 -4.93 -18.43
N LEU A 65 -18.87 -4.78 -17.72
CA LEU A 65 -18.95 -3.88 -16.57
C LEU A 65 -17.99 -4.31 -15.45
N GLU A 66 -17.92 -5.61 -15.14
CA GLU A 66 -17.00 -6.13 -14.13
C GLU A 66 -15.53 -5.99 -14.57
N LYS A 67 -15.24 -6.12 -15.87
CA LYS A 67 -13.90 -5.86 -16.42
C LYS A 67 -13.51 -4.39 -16.23
N ARG A 68 -14.41 -3.45 -16.54
CA ARG A 68 -14.20 -2.01 -16.32
C ARG A 68 -14.01 -1.70 -14.83
N ARG A 69 -14.86 -2.26 -13.95
CA ARG A 69 -14.73 -2.14 -12.49
C ARG A 69 -13.37 -2.64 -11.98
N ARG A 70 -12.91 -3.81 -12.45
CA ARG A 70 -11.59 -4.37 -12.07
C ARG A 70 -10.43 -3.51 -12.56
N ALA A 71 -10.53 -2.94 -13.76
CA ALA A 71 -9.51 -2.03 -14.27
C ALA A 71 -9.42 -0.75 -13.42
N GLN A 72 -10.57 -0.18 -13.05
CA GLN A 72 -10.61 0.98 -12.13
C GLN A 72 -10.00 0.66 -10.77
N LEU A 73 -10.35 -0.49 -10.18
CA LEU A 73 -9.78 -0.91 -8.89
C LEU A 73 -8.25 -1.05 -8.95
N LYS A 74 -7.72 -1.65 -10.03
CA LYS A 74 -6.27 -1.75 -10.23
C LYS A 74 -5.60 -0.37 -10.26
N ARG A 75 -6.18 0.58 -11.02
CA ARG A 75 -5.69 1.97 -11.05
C ARG A 75 -5.69 2.61 -9.67
N CYS A 76 -6.75 2.45 -8.88
CA CYS A 76 -6.81 2.99 -7.53
C CYS A 76 -5.74 2.37 -6.61
N LEU A 77 -5.49 1.06 -6.71
CA LEU A 77 -4.45 0.38 -5.93
C LEU A 77 -3.04 0.82 -6.36
N GLU A 78 -2.80 1.06 -7.64
CA GLU A 78 -1.53 1.62 -8.14
C GLU A 78 -1.29 3.04 -7.64
N GLN A 79 -2.32 3.89 -7.64
CA GLN A 79 -2.24 5.24 -7.05
C GLN A 79 -1.96 5.17 -5.55
N LEU A 80 -2.63 4.29 -4.82
CA LEU A 80 -2.36 4.08 -3.40
C LEU A 80 -0.90 3.64 -3.18
N LYS A 81 -0.38 2.75 -4.03
CA LYS A 81 1.01 2.30 -3.98
C LYS A 81 1.98 3.49 -4.10
N GLN A 82 1.74 4.43 -5.01
CA GLN A 82 2.61 5.61 -5.20
C GLN A 82 2.64 6.56 -4.00
N GLN A 83 1.57 6.62 -3.20
CA GLN A 83 1.48 7.50 -2.03
C GLN A 83 2.16 6.94 -0.78
N MET A 84 2.55 5.66 -0.80
CA MET A 84 3.12 5.00 0.36
C MET A 84 4.65 5.16 0.37
N PRO A 85 5.28 5.30 1.55
CA PRO A 85 6.72 5.20 1.69
C PRO A 85 7.13 3.74 1.47
N LEU A 86 7.28 3.39 0.20
CA LEU A 86 7.64 2.05 -0.25
C LEU A 86 9.15 1.99 -0.39
N GLY A 87 9.81 1.43 0.62
CA GLY A 87 11.20 0.99 0.47
C GLY A 87 11.32 -0.04 -0.68
N ALA A 88 12.53 -0.17 -1.23
CA ALA A 88 12.85 -1.10 -2.33
C ALA A 88 12.55 -2.58 -2.01
N ASP A 89 12.29 -2.92 -0.75
CA ASP A 89 12.23 -4.30 -0.25
C ASP A 89 10.93 -5.05 -0.50
N CYS A 90 9.92 -4.41 -1.11
CA CYS A 90 8.67 -5.11 -1.36
C CYS A 90 8.43 -5.30 -2.86
N ALA A 91 9.25 -6.17 -3.44
CA ALA A 91 9.14 -6.64 -4.81
C ALA A 91 7.74 -7.25 -5.15
N ARG A 92 6.95 -7.67 -4.15
CA ARG A 92 5.58 -8.19 -4.31
C ARG A 92 4.63 -7.67 -3.23
N TYR A 93 3.65 -6.85 -3.62
CA TYR A 93 2.53 -6.44 -2.75
C TYR A 93 1.28 -7.24 -3.09
N THR A 94 0.62 -7.79 -2.07
CA THR A 94 -0.77 -8.23 -2.16
C THR A 94 -1.71 -7.08 -1.81
N THR A 95 -2.95 -7.09 -2.31
CA THR A 95 -3.95 -6.05 -1.97
C THR A 95 -4.13 -5.88 -0.46
N LEU A 96 -4.17 -6.99 0.29
CA LEU A 96 -4.30 -6.95 1.74
C LEU A 96 -3.10 -6.28 2.42
N SER A 97 -1.87 -6.62 2.00
CA SER A 97 -0.66 -6.03 2.56
C SER A 97 -0.57 -4.53 2.31
N LEU A 98 -0.99 -4.06 1.13
CA LEU A 98 -1.03 -2.64 0.77
C LEU A 98 -2.01 -1.88 1.67
N LEU A 99 -3.22 -2.40 1.84
CA LEU A 99 -4.26 -1.77 2.68
C LEU A 99 -3.85 -1.72 4.16
N ARG A 100 -3.23 -2.78 4.69
CA ARG A 100 -2.71 -2.79 6.07
C ARG A 100 -1.62 -1.75 6.26
N ARG A 101 -0.66 -1.66 5.35
CA ARG A 101 0.41 -0.65 5.40
C ARG A 101 -0.17 0.77 5.28
N ALA A 102 -1.12 0.99 4.38
CA ALA A 102 -1.79 2.29 4.23
C ALA A 102 -2.44 2.75 5.54
N ARG A 103 -3.18 1.86 6.21
CA ARG A 103 -3.75 2.15 7.53
C ARG A 103 -2.67 2.54 8.55
N MET A 104 -1.59 1.76 8.64
CA MET A 104 -0.49 2.07 9.56
C MET A 104 0.19 3.41 9.23
N HIS A 105 0.34 3.73 7.94
CA HIS A 105 0.96 4.99 7.53
C HIS A 105 0.09 6.20 7.88
N ILE A 106 -1.23 6.11 7.68
CA ILE A 106 -2.17 7.15 8.12
C ILE A 106 -2.04 7.37 9.63
N GLN A 107 -2.06 6.29 10.43
CA GLN A 107 -1.89 6.39 11.88
C GLN A 107 -0.56 7.05 12.27
N LYS A 108 0.53 6.68 11.62
CA LYS A 108 1.85 7.30 11.85
C LYS A 108 1.84 8.81 11.52
N LEU A 109 1.20 9.20 10.41
CA LEU A 109 1.09 10.61 10.03
C LEU A 109 0.24 11.41 11.03
N GLU A 110 -0.87 10.85 11.50
CA GLU A 110 -1.73 11.47 12.51
C GLU A 110 -0.99 11.68 13.83
N GLU A 111 -0.21 10.70 14.28
CA GLU A 111 0.62 10.82 15.48
C GLU A 111 1.71 11.90 15.32
N GLN A 112 2.39 11.91 14.17
CA GLN A 112 3.40 12.93 13.87
C GLN A 112 2.81 14.32 13.87
N GLU A 113 1.63 14.49 13.26
CA GLU A 113 0.90 15.76 13.26
C GLU A 113 0.56 16.20 14.69
N GLN A 114 0.06 15.30 15.53
CA GLN A 114 -0.24 15.60 16.93
C GLN A 114 1.00 16.03 17.71
N ARG A 115 2.12 15.32 17.55
CA ARG A 115 3.40 15.66 18.20
C ARG A 115 3.90 17.03 17.75
N ALA A 116 3.86 17.31 16.45
CA ALA A 116 4.25 18.60 15.88
C ALA A 116 3.37 19.75 16.37
N ARG A 117 2.05 19.53 16.49
CA ARG A 117 1.11 20.52 17.07
C ARG A 117 1.46 20.85 18.52
N ARG A 118 1.69 19.83 19.37
CA ARG A 118 2.11 20.04 20.77
C ARG A 118 3.44 20.79 20.88
N LEU A 119 4.42 20.45 20.04
CA LEU A 119 5.71 21.15 20.02
C LEU A 119 5.53 22.63 19.63
N LYS A 120 4.72 22.90 18.60
CA LYS A 120 4.41 24.27 18.17
C LYS A 120 3.75 25.09 19.27
N GLU A 121 2.82 24.49 20.03
CA GLU A 121 2.18 25.16 21.18
C GLU A 121 3.18 25.46 22.30
N LYS A 122 4.04 24.50 22.66
CA LYS A 122 5.12 24.72 23.64
C LYS A 122 6.03 25.87 23.23
N LEU A 123 6.47 25.89 21.97
CA LEU A 123 7.32 26.96 21.44
C LEU A 123 6.62 28.32 21.42
N ARG A 124 5.32 28.36 21.08
CA ARG A 124 4.51 29.58 21.14
C ARG A 124 4.41 30.13 22.57
N SER A 125 4.17 29.27 23.55
CA SER A 125 4.13 29.67 24.96
C SER A 125 5.49 30.23 25.43
N LYS A 126 6.59 29.54 25.12
CA LYS A 126 7.95 30.02 25.39
C LYS A 126 8.22 31.38 24.74
N GLN A 127 7.85 31.54 23.46
CA GLN A 127 8.00 32.81 22.75
C GLN A 127 7.21 33.94 23.41
N GLN A 128 5.99 33.68 23.87
CA GLN A 128 5.18 34.68 24.57
C GLN A 128 5.80 35.07 25.91
N SER A 129 6.26 34.08 26.71
CA SER A 129 6.94 34.33 27.98
C SER A 129 8.21 35.19 27.79
N LEU A 130 9.06 34.83 26.84
CA LEU A 130 10.27 35.61 26.52
C LEU A 130 9.93 37.04 26.05
N ARG A 131 8.87 37.21 25.27
CA ARG A 131 8.41 38.54 24.86
C ARG A 131 7.95 39.39 26.05
N GLN A 132 7.22 38.81 27.00
CA GLN A 132 6.82 39.50 28.23
C GLN A 132 8.03 39.89 29.09
N GLN A 133 9.02 39.01 29.22
CA GLN A 133 10.26 39.31 29.94
C GLN A 133 11.04 40.45 29.28
N LEU A 134 11.15 40.46 27.94
CA LEU A 134 11.77 41.57 27.22
C LEU A 134 11.01 42.88 27.40
N GLU A 135 9.69 42.86 27.42
CA GLU A 135 8.86 44.04 27.67
C GLU A 135 9.04 44.57 29.10
N GLN A 136 9.10 43.68 30.11
CA GLN A 136 9.40 44.05 31.49
C GLN A 136 10.78 44.71 31.63
N LEU A 137 11.82 44.11 31.03
CA LEU A 137 13.17 44.67 31.05
C LEU A 137 13.26 46.01 30.32
N ARG A 138 12.58 46.16 29.18
CA ARG A 138 12.50 47.44 28.45
C ARG A 138 11.71 48.49 29.23
N GLY A 139 10.63 48.10 29.90
CA GLY A 139 9.84 48.99 30.75
C GLY A 139 10.65 49.51 31.95
N LEU A 140 11.43 48.64 32.59
CA LEU A 140 12.35 49.00 33.66
C LEU A 140 13.52 49.86 33.16
N ALA A 141 14.10 49.54 32.01
CA ALA A 141 15.14 50.34 31.38
C ALA A 141 14.61 51.72 30.96
N GLY A 142 13.39 51.83 30.42
CA GLY A 142 12.78 53.11 30.03
C GLY A 142 12.38 54.00 31.21
N ALA A 143 12.03 53.41 32.37
CA ALA A 143 11.84 54.14 33.62
C ALA A 143 13.18 54.65 34.17
N GLY A 144 14.21 53.80 34.17
CA GLY A 144 15.56 54.17 34.59
C GLY A 144 16.27 55.14 33.63
N GLU A 145 16.05 55.08 32.31
CA GLU A 145 16.61 56.02 31.33
C GLU A 145 15.95 57.40 31.43
N ARG A 146 14.64 57.48 31.68
CA ARG A 146 13.98 58.77 31.96
C ARG A 146 14.48 59.43 33.24
N GLU A 147 14.93 58.64 34.21
CA GLU A 147 15.49 59.12 35.47
C GLU A 147 17.01 59.40 35.34
N ARG A 148 17.74 58.63 34.52
CA ARG A 148 19.19 58.78 34.26
C ARG A 148 19.54 59.88 33.27
N LEU A 149 18.69 60.18 32.28
CA LEU A 149 18.88 61.35 31.39
C LEU A 149 18.79 62.71 32.13
N ARG A 150 18.46 62.70 33.44
CA ARG A 150 18.53 63.87 34.31
C ARG A 150 19.80 63.95 35.17
N ALA A 151 20.64 62.93 35.18
CA ALA A 151 21.80 62.82 36.07
C ALA A 151 23.10 62.60 35.29
N ASP A 152 23.40 63.45 34.31
CA ASP A 152 24.77 63.64 33.85
C ASP A 152 25.49 64.55 34.85
N SER A 153 25.95 63.96 35.95
CA SER A 153 26.96 64.54 36.83
C SER A 153 27.82 63.42 37.38
N LEU A 154 28.98 63.27 36.72
CA LEU A 154 30.30 62.86 37.19
C LEU A 154 30.43 61.78 38.29
N ASP A 155 31.39 60.89 38.03
CA ASP A 155 31.92 59.84 38.91
C ASP A 155 31.00 58.66 39.22
N SER A 156 31.36 57.50 38.68
CA SER A 156 31.81 56.38 39.52
C SER A 156 32.27 55.20 38.67
N SER A 157 33.58 55.01 38.71
CA SER A 157 34.28 53.76 38.50
C SER A 157 33.89 52.69 39.53
N GLY A 158 33.75 51.44 39.07
CA GLY A 158 34.07 50.26 39.85
C GLY A 158 32.89 49.42 40.36
N LEU A 159 33.04 48.11 40.15
CA LEU A 159 32.33 46.98 40.79
C LEU A 159 30.93 46.74 40.17
N SER A 160 30.57 45.60 39.56
CA SER A 160 30.97 44.21 39.77
C SER A 160 30.68 43.39 38.51
N SER A 161 31.75 42.83 37.94
CA SER A 161 31.67 41.60 37.15
C SER A 161 31.93 40.47 38.14
N GLU A 162 31.05 39.47 38.22
CA GLU A 162 31.40 38.06 38.38
C GLU A 162 30.15 37.22 38.73
N ARG A 163 29.90 36.23 37.86
CA ARG A 163 29.09 35.02 38.05
C ARG A 163 27.57 35.18 37.94
N SER A 164 27.10 35.17 36.69
CA SER A 164 25.83 34.52 36.37
C SER A 164 26.15 33.10 35.92
N ASP A 165 26.10 32.15 36.86
CA ASP A 165 26.19 30.72 36.56
C ASP A 165 24.83 30.30 35.98
N SER A 166 24.75 30.28 34.66
CA SER A 166 23.56 29.83 33.95
C SER A 166 23.74 28.34 33.70
N ASP A 167 23.11 27.54 34.55
CA ASP A 167 22.99 26.09 34.39
C ASP A 167 22.56 25.75 32.96
N GLN A 168 23.54 25.24 32.19
CA GLN A 168 23.33 24.72 30.86
C GLN A 168 22.82 23.28 31.03
N GLU A 169 21.49 23.11 31.09
CA GLU A 169 20.89 21.78 30.98
C GLU A 169 21.28 21.18 29.62
N GLU A 170 22.09 20.14 29.66
CA GLU A 170 22.47 19.31 28.53
C GLU A 170 21.19 18.71 27.91
N LEU A 171 20.77 19.30 26.80
CA LEU A 171 19.73 18.73 25.96
C LEU A 171 20.36 17.55 25.22
N GLU A 172 20.17 16.33 25.74
CA GLU A 172 20.45 15.09 25.03
C GLU A 172 19.71 15.14 23.69
N VAL A 173 20.46 15.36 22.61
CA VAL A 173 19.95 15.25 21.25
C VAL A 173 19.86 13.76 20.98
N ASP A 174 18.64 13.23 20.92
CA ASP A 174 18.39 11.85 20.50
C ASP A 174 18.89 11.66 19.05
N VAL A 175 20.13 11.16 18.91
CA VAL A 175 20.78 10.87 17.63
C VAL A 175 20.16 9.63 16.96
N GLU A 176 19.35 8.85 17.66
CA GLU A 176 18.80 7.58 17.16
C GLU A 176 17.70 7.79 16.11
N SER A 177 17.07 8.98 16.07
CA SER A 177 16.04 9.28 15.05
C SER A 177 16.59 9.76 13.69
N LEU A 178 17.90 9.97 13.53
CA LEU A 178 18.52 10.33 12.23
C LEU A 178 18.98 9.12 11.40
N VAL A 179 18.93 7.91 11.96
CA VAL A 179 19.27 6.67 11.25
C VAL A 179 17.99 5.96 10.79
N PHE A 180 17.37 6.46 9.73
CA PHE A 180 16.68 5.57 8.80
C PHE A 180 16.61 6.21 7.41
N GLY A 181 17.78 6.29 6.77
CA GLY A 181 17.93 6.86 5.44
C GLY A 181 19.30 6.56 4.82
N GLY A 182 19.62 5.28 4.61
CA GLY A 182 20.63 4.85 3.64
C GLY A 182 22.03 4.49 4.17
N GLU A 183 22.17 3.40 4.91
CA GLU A 183 23.47 2.78 5.23
C GLU A 183 24.03 1.93 4.08
N ALA A 184 24.04 2.43 2.84
CA ALA A 184 24.58 1.68 1.70
C ALA A 184 25.82 2.32 1.03
N GLU A 185 26.26 3.52 1.41
CA GLU A 185 27.37 4.18 0.70
C GLU A 185 28.58 4.66 1.54
N LEU A 186 28.57 4.56 2.87
CA LEU A 186 29.68 5.10 3.69
C LEU A 186 30.71 4.10 4.24
N LEU A 187 30.64 2.80 3.88
CA LEU A 187 31.66 1.80 4.22
C LEU A 187 32.64 1.48 3.08
N ARG A 188 32.94 2.47 2.23
CA ARG A 188 34.04 2.40 1.25
C ARG A 188 34.97 3.60 1.42
N GLY A 189 35.51 3.79 2.62
CA GLY A 189 36.25 5.01 2.91
C GLY A 189 37.34 4.96 3.96
N PHE A 190 37.55 3.88 4.72
CA PHE A 190 38.70 3.80 5.64
C PHE A 190 39.09 2.33 5.86
N SER A 191 40.13 1.87 5.17
CA SER A 191 40.94 0.73 5.62
C SER A 191 42.40 1.10 5.42
N ALA A 192 42.97 1.75 6.43
CA ALA A 192 44.40 1.78 6.67
C ALA A 192 44.68 0.64 7.66
N GLY A 193 45.38 -0.38 7.18
CA GLY A 193 45.64 -1.62 7.92
C GLY A 193 46.71 -2.43 7.24
N GLN A 194 47.94 -1.93 7.38
CA GLN A 194 49.21 -2.52 7.04
C GLN A 194 49.34 -3.98 7.53
N GLU A 195 49.59 -4.92 6.62
CA GLU A 195 50.29 -6.17 6.92
C GLU A 195 51.21 -6.46 5.72
N HIS A 196 52.51 -6.40 5.96
CA HIS A 196 53.54 -6.83 5.02
C HIS A 196 53.56 -8.36 5.01
N SER A 197 53.32 -8.99 3.85
CA SER A 197 53.80 -10.35 3.63
C SER A 197 54.40 -10.48 2.23
N TYR A 198 55.70 -10.70 2.25
CA TYR A 198 56.59 -11.00 1.14
C TYR A 198 56.38 -12.44 0.71
N SER A 199 56.14 -12.68 -0.58
CA SER A 199 56.66 -13.83 -1.33
C SER A 199 56.45 -13.62 -2.82
N HIS A 200 57.54 -13.23 -3.48
CA HIS A 200 57.74 -13.42 -4.91
C HIS A 200 58.07 -14.90 -5.15
N SER A 201 57.35 -15.57 -6.06
CA SER A 201 57.92 -16.33 -7.19
C SER A 201 56.92 -17.35 -7.73
N GLY A 202 56.81 -17.45 -9.05
CA GLY A 202 56.51 -18.71 -9.72
C GLY A 202 55.28 -18.71 -10.63
N SER A 203 55.55 -18.56 -11.93
CA SER A 203 54.99 -19.31 -13.07
C SER A 203 54.00 -20.43 -12.72
N THR A 204 52.97 -20.76 -13.49
CA THR A 204 52.99 -21.15 -14.91
C THR A 204 51.53 -21.45 -15.27
N TRP A 205 51.03 -20.99 -16.43
CA TRP A 205 49.74 -21.44 -16.96
C TRP A 205 49.97 -22.64 -17.89
N LEU A 206 49.43 -23.79 -17.53
CA LEU A 206 48.95 -24.85 -18.41
C LEU A 206 47.67 -25.42 -17.80
#